data_AF-A0A961NNZ7-F1
#
_entry.id   AF-A0A961NNZ7-F1
#
_cell.length_a   1.000
_cell.length_b   1.000
_cell.length_c   1.000
_cell.angle_alpha   90.00
_cell.angle_beta   90.00
_cell.angle_gamma   90.00
#
_symmetry.space_group_name_H-M   'P 1'
#
loop_
_entity.id
_entity.type
_entity.pdbx_description
1 polymer ?
#
loop_
_entity_poly.entity_id
_entity_poly.type
_entity_poly.pdbx_seq_one_letter_code
_entity_poly.pdbx_strand_id
1 'polypeptide(L)'
;MTSISILDYSITGFGGLFCLVWAVGLALLTPERVDRTAILFVSTSGIRLLWESYFLSGLALSRPALYGPLLPLMYFIGPVLFMYYERLADRPHGRFMVLHFVTPVLAALPLYYWIPLDAHTQTQWLTRLYAGPRSLADWLFVGWVIGPKLSIFIYSLWIPLRKSYEGVSVFQNLPPVTRWFAGALLIYVWIMITVDMAGYCLGVSAAFRYSAWSHSIAAIIVYWFSRVHPSAMLEFTHAIRQARYTRSKLAGMDVQAMLARLDDLMRREAYYADEDLRLSTLADALQISAHQLSELVNTRLKMSFSSFINYHRIQAARRMLLESDRNILSIALAVGFNSKSSFNRAFKQFSGVSPSQYRREKISQPDEISEAMPEDTRAGD
;
A
#
# COMPACT_ATOMS: atom_id res chain seq x y z
N MET A 1 -38.37 -15.67 -13.63
CA MET A 1 -37.58 -14.53 -14.13
C MET A 1 -38.20 -13.27 -13.57
N THR A 2 -37.52 -12.57 -12.66
CA THR A 2 -37.93 -11.21 -12.26
C THR A 2 -37.87 -10.33 -13.50
N SER A 3 -38.93 -9.58 -13.78
CA SER A 3 -38.98 -8.62 -14.89
C SER A 3 -37.73 -7.73 -14.88
N ILE A 4 -37.00 -7.68 -15.99
CA ILE A 4 -35.88 -6.75 -16.16
C ILE A 4 -36.45 -5.34 -16.00
N SER A 5 -36.09 -4.69 -14.90
CA SER A 5 -36.59 -3.36 -14.59
C SER A 5 -35.65 -2.33 -15.18
N ILE A 6 -36.20 -1.47 -16.04
CA ILE A 6 -35.48 -0.36 -16.66
C ILE A 6 -34.84 0.53 -15.59
N LEU A 7 -35.51 0.67 -14.45
CA LEU A 7 -35.03 1.45 -13.33
C LEU A 7 -33.71 0.89 -12.76
N ASP A 8 -33.58 -0.44 -12.68
CA ASP A 8 -32.48 -1.09 -11.95
C ASP A 8 -31.12 -0.81 -12.59
N TYR A 9 -31.04 -1.02 -13.91
CA TYR A 9 -29.81 -0.77 -14.66
C TYR A 9 -29.58 0.72 -14.93
N SER A 10 -30.64 1.54 -14.95
CA SER A 10 -30.52 2.99 -15.15
C SER A 10 -29.90 3.68 -13.95
N ILE A 11 -30.30 3.32 -12.72
CA ILE A 11 -29.71 3.89 -11.48
C ILE A 11 -28.21 3.58 -11.40
N THR A 12 -27.86 2.30 -11.59
CA THR A 12 -26.46 1.84 -11.54
C THR A 12 -25.63 2.37 -12.71
N GLY A 13 -26.22 2.43 -13.90
CA GLY A 13 -25.59 3.02 -15.09
C GLY A 13 -25.30 4.51 -14.90
N PHE A 14 -26.26 5.27 -14.36
CA PHE A 14 -26.06 6.67 -14.00
C PHE A 14 -24.96 6.83 -12.95
N GLY A 15 -24.99 6.06 -11.86
CA GLY A 15 -23.95 6.10 -10.83
C GLY A 15 -22.56 5.77 -11.38
N GLY A 16 -22.47 4.81 -12.31
CA GLY A 16 -21.24 4.45 -13.00
C GLY A 16 -20.68 5.58 -13.85
N LEU A 17 -21.50 6.16 -14.72
CA LEU A 17 -21.11 7.32 -15.55
C LEU A 17 -20.75 8.53 -14.70
N PHE A 18 -21.52 8.79 -13.64
CA PHE A 18 -21.27 9.86 -12.69
C PHE A 18 -19.87 9.74 -12.06
N CYS A 19 -19.49 8.55 -11.58
CA CYS A 19 -18.15 8.31 -11.05
C CYS A 19 -17.05 8.56 -12.09
N LEU A 20 -17.23 8.13 -13.34
CA LEU A 20 -16.24 8.37 -14.40
C LEU A 20 -16.09 9.86 -14.72
N VAL A 21 -17.20 10.59 -14.83
CA VAL A 21 -17.18 12.05 -15.03
C VAL A 21 -16.51 12.74 -13.85
N TRP A 22 -16.82 12.32 -12.62
CA TRP A 22 -16.17 12.85 -11.42
C TRP A 22 -14.66 12.56 -11.41
N ALA A 23 -14.23 11.36 -11.79
CA ALA A 23 -12.82 11.01 -11.90
C ALA A 23 -12.07 11.86 -12.94
N VAL A 24 -12.70 12.12 -14.10
CA VAL A 24 -12.15 13.06 -15.11
C VAL A 24 -12.07 14.48 -14.55
N GLY A 25 -13.11 14.93 -13.83
CA GLY A 25 -13.10 16.24 -13.16
C GLY A 25 -11.96 16.38 -12.15
N LEU A 26 -11.70 15.34 -11.35
CA LEU A 26 -10.56 15.28 -10.43
C LEU A 26 -9.21 15.33 -11.16
N ALA A 27 -9.10 14.69 -12.33
CA ALA A 27 -7.88 14.69 -13.14
C ALA A 27 -7.60 16.08 -13.76
N LEU A 28 -8.64 16.77 -14.24
CA LEU A 28 -8.50 18.05 -14.95
C LEU A 28 -8.37 19.25 -14.02
N LEU A 29 -9.12 19.30 -12.93
CA LEU A 29 -9.24 20.50 -12.08
C LEU A 29 -8.16 20.58 -10.99
N THR A 30 -7.42 19.50 -10.75
CA THR A 30 -6.49 19.39 -9.62
C THR A 30 -5.21 18.59 -9.93
N PRO A 31 -4.48 18.90 -11.02
CA PRO A 31 -3.32 18.11 -11.45
C PRO A 31 -2.17 18.05 -10.43
N GLU A 32 -1.99 19.08 -9.58
CA GLU A 32 -0.90 19.13 -8.59
C GLU A 32 -1.31 18.71 -7.16
N ARG A 33 -2.63 18.62 -6.87
CA ARG A 33 -3.14 18.39 -5.51
C ARG A 33 -3.90 17.09 -5.32
N VAL A 34 -4.50 16.53 -6.37
CA VAL A 34 -5.25 15.28 -6.25
C VAL A 34 -4.34 14.09 -6.44
N ASP A 35 -4.33 13.24 -5.41
CA ASP A 35 -3.64 11.98 -5.43
C ASP A 35 -4.22 11.10 -6.55
N ARG A 36 -3.37 10.64 -7.49
CA ARG A 36 -3.76 9.74 -8.59
C ARG A 36 -4.50 8.49 -8.10
N THR A 37 -4.27 8.10 -6.85
CA THR A 37 -4.97 7.01 -6.19
C THR A 37 -6.46 7.30 -5.92
N ALA A 38 -6.85 8.55 -5.67
CA ALA A 38 -8.25 8.95 -5.53
C ALA A 38 -8.99 8.87 -6.88
N ILE A 39 -8.34 9.30 -7.97
CA ILE A 39 -8.87 9.15 -9.34
C ILE A 39 -9.06 7.67 -9.65
N LEU A 40 -8.06 6.84 -9.33
CA LEU A 40 -8.14 5.39 -9.52
C LEU A 40 -9.30 4.78 -8.72
N PHE A 41 -9.45 5.14 -7.45
CA PHE A 41 -10.53 4.65 -6.60
C PHE A 41 -11.92 5.01 -7.18
N VAL A 42 -12.16 6.29 -7.51
CA VAL A 42 -13.43 6.73 -8.09
C VAL A 42 -13.70 6.07 -9.45
N SER A 43 -12.66 5.93 -10.29
CA SER A 43 -12.77 5.26 -11.59
C SER A 43 -13.15 3.79 -11.43
N THR A 44 -12.50 3.07 -10.51
CA THR A 44 -12.80 1.64 -10.26
C THR A 44 -14.21 1.44 -9.71
N SER A 45 -14.70 2.34 -8.85
CA SER A 45 -16.10 2.33 -8.40
C SER A 45 -17.08 2.57 -9.56
N GLY A 46 -16.75 3.47 -10.49
CA GLY A 46 -17.53 3.71 -11.71
C GLY A 46 -17.60 2.48 -12.62
N ILE A 47 -16.46 1.85 -12.90
CA ILE A 47 -16.40 0.61 -13.70
C ILE A 47 -17.22 -0.50 -13.05
N ARG A 48 -17.15 -0.66 -11.73
CA ARG A 48 -17.95 -1.64 -10.98
C ARG A 48 -19.46 -1.38 -11.15
N LEU A 49 -19.90 -0.13 -11.03
CA LEU A 49 -21.32 0.23 -11.19
C LEU A 49 -21.81 -0.01 -12.62
N LEU A 50 -20.98 0.25 -13.63
CA LEU A 50 -21.29 -0.07 -15.03
C LEU A 50 -21.35 -1.59 -15.27
N TRP A 51 -20.47 -2.35 -14.65
CA TRP A 51 -20.51 -3.82 -14.69
C TRP A 51 -21.78 -4.38 -14.04
N GLU A 52 -22.22 -3.79 -12.93
CA GLU A 52 -23.47 -4.15 -12.28
C GLU A 52 -24.69 -3.78 -13.14
N SER A 53 -24.67 -2.60 -13.78
CA SER A 53 -25.69 -2.17 -14.75
C SER A 53 -25.76 -3.15 -15.95
N TYR A 54 -24.61 -3.60 -16.44
CA TYR A 54 -24.51 -4.61 -17.49
C TYR A 54 -25.16 -5.94 -17.07
N PHE A 55 -25.00 -6.36 -15.82
CA PHE A 55 -25.66 -7.54 -15.28
C PHE A 55 -27.18 -7.34 -15.13
N LEU A 56 -27.60 -6.25 -14.48
CA LEU A 56 -29.01 -5.96 -14.19
C LEU A 56 -29.86 -5.66 -15.43
N SER A 57 -29.25 -5.17 -16.50
CA SER A 57 -29.92 -4.95 -17.79
C SER A 57 -30.27 -6.25 -18.54
N GLY A 58 -29.75 -7.40 -18.08
CA GLY A 58 -29.87 -8.67 -18.79
C GLY A 58 -28.94 -8.78 -20.01
N LEU A 59 -28.17 -7.75 -20.35
CA LEU A 59 -27.13 -7.83 -21.39
C LEU A 59 -26.07 -8.89 -21.05
N ALA A 60 -25.78 -9.11 -19.77
CA ALA A 60 -24.94 -10.21 -19.34
C ALA A 60 -25.49 -11.60 -19.71
N LEU A 61 -26.81 -11.77 -19.88
CA LEU A 61 -27.40 -13.03 -20.31
C LEU A 61 -27.33 -13.22 -21.83
N SER A 62 -27.24 -12.13 -22.61
CA SER A 62 -27.09 -12.17 -24.06
C SER A 62 -25.63 -12.20 -24.52
N ARG A 63 -24.71 -11.60 -23.74
CA ARG A 63 -23.25 -11.64 -24.00
C ARG A 63 -22.45 -12.13 -22.77
N PRO A 64 -22.74 -13.33 -22.26
CA PRO A 64 -22.18 -13.80 -20.99
C PRO A 64 -20.65 -13.85 -20.94
N ALA A 65 -19.98 -14.03 -22.08
CA ALA A 65 -18.52 -14.05 -22.18
C ALA A 65 -17.82 -12.82 -21.55
N LEU A 66 -18.46 -11.64 -21.57
CA LEU A 66 -17.88 -10.40 -21.04
C LEU A 66 -17.95 -10.29 -19.51
N TYR A 67 -18.81 -11.06 -18.83
CA TYR A 67 -19.03 -10.92 -17.40
C TYR A 67 -17.80 -11.31 -16.57
N GLY A 68 -17.22 -12.48 -16.86
CA GLY A 68 -16.10 -13.07 -16.12
C GLY A 68 -14.81 -12.24 -16.17
N PRO A 69 -14.28 -11.86 -17.35
CA PRO A 69 -12.99 -11.16 -17.47
C PRO A 69 -12.89 -9.83 -16.71
N LEU A 70 -14.02 -9.19 -16.38
CA LEU A 70 -14.06 -7.94 -15.63
C LEU A 70 -13.99 -8.15 -14.10
N LEU A 71 -14.31 -9.34 -13.58
CA LEU A 71 -14.33 -9.63 -12.14
C LEU A 71 -12.94 -9.47 -11.47
N PRO A 72 -11.83 -10.00 -12.02
CA PRO A 72 -10.51 -9.88 -11.38
C PRO A 72 -10.06 -8.42 -11.20
N LEU A 73 -10.45 -7.53 -12.11
CA LEU A 73 -10.17 -6.09 -12.00
C LEU A 73 -10.82 -5.48 -10.75
N MET A 74 -11.98 -5.98 -10.33
CA MET A 74 -12.69 -5.50 -9.15
C MET A 74 -12.00 -5.92 -7.84
N TYR A 75 -11.20 -6.99 -7.84
CA TYR A 75 -10.44 -7.40 -6.65
C TYR A 75 -9.36 -6.39 -6.26
N PHE A 76 -8.94 -5.51 -7.18
CA PHE A 76 -7.97 -4.45 -6.90
C PHE A 76 -8.52 -3.34 -6.00
N ILE A 77 -9.84 -3.19 -5.85
CA ILE A 77 -10.43 -2.06 -5.11
C ILE A 77 -9.96 -2.05 -3.64
N GLY A 78 -9.93 -3.21 -2.97
CA GLY A 78 -9.42 -3.33 -1.58
C GLY A 78 -7.94 -2.93 -1.44
N PRO A 79 -7.02 -3.53 -2.20
CA PRO A 79 -5.61 -3.13 -2.22
C PRO A 79 -5.39 -1.65 -2.58
N VAL A 80 -6.16 -1.09 -3.52
CA VAL A 80 -6.10 0.33 -3.90
C VAL A 80 -6.53 1.22 -2.73
N LEU A 81 -7.59 0.85 -1.99
CA LEU A 81 -8.01 1.55 -0.77
C LEU A 81 -6.88 1.58 0.27
N PHE A 82 -6.17 0.45 0.44
CA PHE A 82 -5.02 0.39 1.34
C PHE A 82 -3.85 1.26 0.88
N MET A 83 -3.50 1.22 -0.40
CA MET A 83 -2.46 2.08 -0.95
C MET A 83 -2.79 3.56 -0.78
N TYR A 84 -4.04 3.93 -1.00
CA TYR A 84 -4.50 5.30 -0.80
C TYR A 84 -4.25 5.74 0.65
N TYR A 85 -4.64 4.90 1.62
CA TYR A 85 -4.38 5.17 3.03
C TYR A 85 -2.88 5.30 3.35
N GLU A 86 -2.03 4.38 2.87
CA GLU A 86 -0.58 4.41 3.11
C GLU A 86 0.09 5.65 2.50
N ARG A 87 -0.40 6.09 1.35
CA ARG A 87 0.10 7.29 0.67
C ARG A 87 -0.27 8.56 1.43
N LEU A 88 -1.49 8.64 1.96
CA LEU A 88 -1.88 9.72 2.88
C LEU A 88 -1.07 9.69 4.18
N ALA A 89 -0.67 8.49 4.62
CA ALA A 89 0.21 8.30 5.77
C ALA A 89 1.70 8.57 5.49
N ASP A 90 2.05 8.91 4.23
CA ASP A 90 3.42 9.21 3.80
C ASP A 90 4.40 8.08 4.21
N ARG A 91 3.94 6.83 4.03
CA ARG A 91 4.74 5.64 4.33
C ARG A 91 5.47 5.16 3.07
N PRO A 92 6.77 4.80 3.17
CA PRO A 92 7.51 4.27 2.04
C PRO A 92 6.93 2.91 1.63
N HIS A 93 6.71 2.73 0.32
CA HIS A 93 6.20 1.47 -0.23
C HIS A 93 7.23 0.35 -0.01
N GLY A 94 6.94 -0.58 0.91
CA GLY A 94 7.77 -1.76 1.16
C GLY A 94 7.46 -2.91 0.20
N ARG A 95 8.35 -3.92 0.14
CA ARG A 95 8.16 -5.17 -0.65
C ARG A 95 6.83 -5.88 -0.33
N PHE A 96 6.35 -5.77 0.90
CA PHE A 96 5.07 -6.33 1.35
C PHE A 96 3.85 -5.72 0.63
N MET A 97 3.98 -4.55 0.00
CA MET A 97 2.91 -3.96 -0.81
C MET A 97 2.54 -4.82 -2.03
N VAL A 98 3.52 -5.52 -2.60
CA VAL A 98 3.30 -6.41 -3.76
C VAL A 98 2.42 -7.61 -3.38
N LEU A 99 2.49 -8.08 -2.13
CA LEU A 99 1.69 -9.22 -1.66
C LEU A 99 0.19 -8.92 -1.67
N HIS A 100 -0.20 -7.67 -1.48
CA HIS A 100 -1.61 -7.25 -1.52
C HIS A 100 -2.21 -7.35 -2.94
N PHE A 101 -1.38 -7.43 -3.97
CA PHE A 101 -1.78 -7.61 -5.37
C PHE A 101 -1.81 -9.06 -5.83
N VAL A 102 -1.36 -10.01 -4.99
CA VAL A 102 -1.49 -11.44 -5.28
C VAL A 102 -2.97 -11.84 -5.36
N THR A 103 -3.82 -11.26 -4.52
CA THR A 103 -5.25 -11.61 -4.48
C THR A 103 -5.98 -11.35 -5.80
N PRO A 104 -5.86 -10.18 -6.47
CA PRO A 104 -6.39 -9.99 -7.82
C PRO A 104 -5.82 -10.95 -8.88
N VAL A 105 -4.53 -11.31 -8.78
CA VAL A 105 -3.90 -12.25 -9.71
C VAL A 105 -4.49 -13.65 -9.54
N LEU A 106 -4.65 -14.12 -8.30
CA LEU A 106 -5.32 -15.38 -8.00
C LEU A 106 -6.79 -15.37 -8.41
N ALA A 107 -7.46 -14.22 -8.31
CA ALA A 107 -8.84 -14.06 -8.77
C ALA A 107 -9.01 -14.20 -10.29
N ALA A 108 -7.93 -14.18 -11.07
CA ALA A 108 -7.96 -14.48 -12.50
C ALA A 108 -7.96 -16.00 -12.80
N LEU A 109 -7.58 -16.86 -11.86
CA LEU A 109 -7.53 -18.32 -12.07
C LEU A 109 -8.87 -18.92 -12.53
N PRO A 110 -10.04 -18.52 -11.98
CA PRO A 110 -11.34 -18.99 -12.48
C PRO A 110 -11.61 -18.64 -13.95
N LEU A 111 -10.90 -17.67 -14.54
CA LEU A 111 -11.03 -17.37 -15.98
C LEU A 111 -10.58 -18.51 -16.88
N TYR A 112 -9.61 -19.33 -16.42
CA TYR A 112 -9.19 -20.53 -17.13
C TYR A 112 -10.36 -21.49 -17.35
N TYR A 113 -11.27 -21.57 -16.38
CA TYR A 113 -12.50 -22.35 -16.50
C TYR A 113 -13.61 -21.58 -17.24
N TRP A 114 -13.75 -20.27 -17.01
CA TRP A 114 -14.84 -19.47 -17.58
C TRP A 114 -14.75 -19.26 -19.10
N ILE A 115 -13.56 -18.94 -19.61
CA ILE A 115 -13.34 -18.52 -21.01
C ILE A 115 -13.72 -19.63 -22.02
N PRO A 116 -13.37 -20.91 -21.80
CA PRO A 116 -13.71 -21.98 -22.75
C PRO A 116 -15.18 -22.40 -22.75
N LEU A 117 -15.99 -21.97 -21.77
CA LEU A 117 -17.40 -22.34 -21.69
C LEU A 117 -18.20 -21.74 -22.86
N ASP A 118 -19.14 -22.51 -23.38
CA ASP A 118 -20.10 -22.02 -24.34
C ASP A 118 -21.07 -20.99 -23.68
N ALA A 119 -21.65 -20.13 -24.51
CA ALA A 119 -22.53 -19.07 -24.03
C ALA A 119 -23.76 -19.60 -23.27
N HIS A 120 -24.29 -20.79 -23.64
CA HIS A 120 -25.45 -21.34 -22.93
C HIS A 120 -25.07 -21.71 -21.50
N THR A 121 -23.93 -22.37 -21.32
CA THR A 121 -23.43 -22.75 -20.00
C THR A 121 -23.06 -21.52 -19.15
N GLN A 122 -22.43 -20.49 -19.73
CA GLN A 122 -22.14 -19.25 -19.00
C GLN A 122 -23.44 -18.55 -18.56
N THR A 123 -24.48 -18.49 -19.40
CA THR A 123 -25.79 -17.94 -19.03
C THR A 123 -26.46 -18.75 -17.92
N GLN A 124 -26.31 -20.08 -17.92
CA GLN A 124 -26.78 -20.91 -16.80
C GLN A 124 -26.08 -20.53 -15.48
N TRP A 125 -24.76 -20.33 -15.49
CA TRP A 125 -24.03 -19.86 -14.30
C TRP A 125 -24.55 -18.51 -13.79
N LEU A 126 -24.77 -17.55 -14.69
CA LEU A 126 -25.28 -16.23 -14.32
C LEU A 126 -26.71 -16.27 -13.78
N THR A 127 -27.58 -17.07 -14.39
CA THR A 127 -28.97 -17.22 -13.91
C THR A 127 -29.04 -17.90 -12.55
N ARG A 128 -28.12 -18.81 -12.23
CA ARG A 128 -28.02 -19.44 -10.90
C ARG A 128 -27.69 -18.46 -9.78
N LEU A 129 -27.04 -17.32 -10.07
CA LEU A 129 -26.81 -16.26 -9.06
C LEU A 129 -28.13 -15.73 -8.47
N TYR A 130 -29.20 -15.71 -9.25
CA TYR A 130 -30.53 -15.28 -8.78
C TYR A 130 -31.25 -16.33 -7.94
N ALA A 131 -30.83 -17.60 -8.01
CA ALA A 131 -31.49 -18.72 -7.33
C ALA A 131 -30.74 -19.18 -6.07
N GLY A 132 -29.53 -18.65 -5.84
CA GLY A 132 -28.65 -19.04 -4.75
C GLY A 132 -27.90 -20.35 -5.03
N PRO A 133 -26.80 -20.61 -4.29
CA PRO A 133 -25.97 -21.78 -4.50
C PRO A 133 -26.65 -23.07 -4.00
N ARG A 134 -26.64 -24.12 -4.83
CA ARG A 134 -27.20 -25.45 -4.48
C ARG A 134 -26.17 -26.57 -4.50
N SER A 135 -25.02 -26.32 -5.09
CA SER A 135 -23.89 -27.24 -5.19
C SER A 135 -22.58 -26.56 -4.76
N LEU A 136 -21.54 -27.36 -4.53
CA LEU A 136 -20.20 -26.83 -4.26
C LEU A 136 -19.72 -25.91 -5.40
N ALA A 137 -20.04 -26.25 -6.64
CA ALA A 137 -19.63 -25.48 -7.80
C ALA A 137 -20.31 -24.09 -7.82
N ASP A 138 -21.60 -24.01 -7.45
CA ASP A 138 -22.30 -22.73 -7.28
C ASP A 138 -21.69 -21.89 -6.14
N TRP A 139 -21.32 -22.53 -5.03
CA TRP A 139 -20.63 -21.85 -3.93
C TRP A 139 -19.29 -21.26 -4.35
N LEU A 140 -18.50 -21.98 -5.15
CA LEU A 140 -17.22 -21.47 -5.68
C LEU A 140 -17.45 -20.27 -6.62
N PHE A 141 -18.47 -20.35 -7.48
CA PHE A 141 -18.83 -19.25 -8.38
C PHE A 141 -19.33 -18.01 -7.63
N VAL A 142 -20.23 -18.20 -6.65
CA VAL A 142 -20.68 -17.13 -5.75
C VAL A 142 -19.49 -16.54 -5.00
N GLY A 143 -18.58 -17.37 -4.49
CA GLY A 143 -17.32 -16.95 -3.86
C GLY A 143 -16.49 -16.02 -4.74
N TRP A 144 -16.37 -16.34 -6.03
CA TRP A 144 -15.67 -15.50 -7.01
C TRP A 144 -16.38 -14.16 -7.26
N VAL A 145 -17.72 -14.13 -7.27
CA VAL A 145 -18.51 -12.91 -7.45
C VAL A 145 -18.52 -12.01 -6.20
N ILE A 146 -18.52 -12.59 -4.99
CA ILE A 146 -18.50 -11.83 -3.73
C ILE A 146 -17.09 -11.40 -3.29
N GLY A 147 -16.04 -12.06 -3.80
CA GLY A 147 -14.67 -11.82 -3.37
C GLY A 147 -14.17 -10.37 -3.49
N PRO A 148 -14.53 -9.57 -4.52
CA PRO A 148 -14.21 -8.14 -4.52
C PRO A 148 -14.80 -7.38 -3.33
N LYS A 149 -16.03 -7.73 -2.92
CA LYS A 149 -16.72 -7.10 -1.79
C LYS A 149 -16.09 -7.52 -0.46
N LEU A 150 -15.77 -8.80 -0.34
CA LEU A 150 -15.02 -9.34 0.80
C LEU A 150 -13.64 -8.66 0.93
N SER A 151 -12.94 -8.44 -0.18
CA SER A 151 -11.67 -7.70 -0.20
C SER A 151 -11.84 -6.29 0.40
N ILE A 152 -12.80 -5.50 -0.10
CA ILE A 152 -13.08 -4.16 0.44
C ILE A 152 -13.41 -4.20 1.94
N PHE A 153 -14.28 -5.15 2.35
CA PHE A 153 -14.68 -5.32 3.74
C PHE A 153 -13.46 -5.60 4.64
N ILE A 154 -12.62 -6.57 4.26
CA ILE A 154 -11.40 -6.94 5.00
C ILE A 154 -10.47 -5.74 5.14
N TYR A 155 -10.17 -5.01 4.05
CA TYR A 155 -9.27 -3.86 4.13
C TYR A 155 -9.86 -2.72 4.98
N SER A 156 -11.16 -2.45 4.86
CA SER A 156 -11.83 -1.42 5.64
C SER A 156 -11.84 -1.71 7.15
N LEU A 157 -11.81 -2.98 7.55
CA LEU A 157 -11.70 -3.42 8.94
C LEU A 157 -10.24 -3.50 9.42
N TRP A 158 -9.35 -3.99 8.55
CA TRP A 158 -7.94 -4.18 8.87
C TRP A 158 -7.17 -2.87 9.04
N ILE A 159 -7.43 -1.86 8.20
CA ILE A 159 -6.77 -0.54 8.27
C ILE A 159 -6.89 0.08 9.68
N PRO A 160 -8.09 0.19 10.30
CA PRO A 160 -8.20 0.73 11.65
C PRO A 160 -7.73 -0.21 12.75
N LEU A 161 -7.85 -1.53 12.58
CA LEU A 161 -7.50 -2.54 13.60
C LEU A 161 -6.04 -3.00 13.58
N ARG A 162 -5.25 -2.64 12.57
CA ARG A 162 -3.84 -3.03 12.49
C ARG A 162 -3.10 -2.60 13.75
N LYS A 163 -2.09 -3.37 14.18
CA LYS A 163 -1.34 -3.20 15.44
C LYS A 163 -0.82 -1.77 15.73
N SER A 164 -0.78 -0.87 14.75
CA SER A 164 -0.47 0.55 14.98
C SER A 164 -1.62 1.36 15.58
N TYR A 165 -2.87 0.87 15.54
CA TYR A 165 -4.12 1.56 15.91
C TYR A 165 -4.25 2.98 15.33
N GLU A 166 -3.50 3.28 14.26
CA GLU A 166 -3.44 4.61 13.66
C GLU A 166 -4.81 5.01 13.10
N GLY A 167 -5.60 4.08 12.56
CA GLY A 167 -6.93 4.43 12.07
C GLY A 167 -7.87 4.89 13.18
N VAL A 168 -7.75 4.35 14.40
CA VAL A 168 -8.55 4.82 15.54
C VAL A 168 -8.13 6.23 15.96
N SER A 169 -6.83 6.50 16.05
CA SER A 169 -6.35 7.84 16.39
C SER A 169 -6.64 8.86 15.26
N VAL A 170 -6.61 8.44 13.99
CA VAL A 170 -7.08 9.26 12.86
C VAL A 170 -8.53 9.67 13.09
N PHE A 171 -9.42 8.72 13.35
CA PHE A 171 -10.82 9.02 13.60
C PHE A 171 -11.01 9.98 14.78
N GLN A 172 -10.22 9.83 15.86
CA GLN A 172 -10.25 10.72 17.02
C GLN A 172 -9.71 12.13 16.74
N ASN A 173 -8.84 12.30 15.75
CA ASN A 173 -8.25 13.59 15.37
C ASN A 173 -9.04 14.33 14.29
N LEU A 174 -10.03 13.68 13.64
CA LEU A 174 -10.89 14.34 12.66
C LEU A 174 -11.83 15.37 13.30
N PRO A 175 -12.13 16.50 12.65
CA PRO A 175 -13.18 17.41 13.09
C PRO A 175 -14.54 16.71 13.24
N PRO A 176 -15.44 17.17 14.12
CA PRO A 176 -16.68 16.45 14.44
C PRO A 176 -17.53 16.11 13.20
N VAL A 177 -17.73 17.08 12.30
CA VAL A 177 -18.55 16.88 11.08
C VAL A 177 -17.94 15.80 10.18
N THR A 178 -16.65 15.91 9.88
CA THR A 178 -15.91 14.96 9.04
C THR A 178 -15.86 13.56 9.68
N ARG A 179 -15.70 13.49 11.01
CA ARG A 179 -15.71 12.23 11.77
C ARG A 179 -17.06 11.53 11.70
N TRP A 180 -18.15 12.26 11.95
CA TRP A 180 -19.51 11.70 11.89
C TRP A 180 -19.85 11.23 10.48
N PHE A 181 -19.52 12.04 9.47
CA PHE A 181 -19.70 11.66 8.08
C PHE A 181 -18.92 10.39 7.73
N ALA A 182 -17.62 10.33 8.07
CA ALA A 182 -16.77 9.18 7.78
C ALA A 182 -17.26 7.91 8.47
N GLY A 183 -17.66 8.02 9.75
CA GLY A 183 -18.20 6.89 10.52
C GLY A 183 -19.52 6.39 9.96
N ALA A 184 -20.45 7.30 9.66
CA ALA A 184 -21.74 6.96 9.06
C ALA A 184 -21.57 6.32 7.67
N LEU A 185 -20.68 6.88 6.83
CA LEU A 185 -20.36 6.35 5.52
C LEU A 185 -19.74 4.94 5.62
N LEU A 186 -18.82 4.71 6.56
CA LEU A 186 -18.20 3.41 6.76
C LEU A 186 -19.24 2.36 7.17
N ILE A 187 -20.10 2.68 8.14
CA ILE A 187 -21.19 1.81 8.58
C ILE A 187 -22.16 1.53 7.42
N TYR A 188 -22.53 2.55 6.65
CA TYR A 188 -23.38 2.41 5.47
C TYR A 188 -22.77 1.46 4.44
N VAL A 189 -21.48 1.63 4.12
CA VAL A 189 -20.76 0.77 3.17
C VAL A 189 -20.69 -0.68 3.69
N TRP A 190 -20.50 -0.89 4.99
CA TRP A 190 -20.51 -2.23 5.58
C TRP A 190 -21.88 -2.89 5.50
N ILE A 191 -22.96 -2.18 5.82
CA ILE A 191 -24.33 -2.69 5.68
C ILE A 191 -24.60 -3.04 4.23
N MET A 192 -24.29 -2.13 3.30
CA MET A 192 -24.44 -2.34 1.86
C MET A 192 -23.70 -3.60 1.37
N ILE A 193 -22.42 -3.75 1.72
CA ILE A 193 -21.60 -4.91 1.33
C ILE A 193 -22.16 -6.20 1.94
N THR A 194 -22.56 -6.16 3.21
CA THR A 194 -23.11 -7.33 3.91
C THR A 194 -24.43 -7.78 3.27
N VAL A 195 -25.31 -6.83 2.96
CA VAL A 195 -26.58 -7.11 2.25
C VAL A 195 -26.33 -7.68 0.86
N ASP A 196 -25.33 -7.16 0.12
CA ASP A 196 -24.93 -7.70 -1.19
C ASP A 196 -24.50 -9.16 -1.09
N MET A 197 -23.53 -9.43 -0.21
CA MET A 197 -22.96 -10.76 -0.01
C MET A 197 -24.02 -11.76 0.47
N ALA A 198 -24.85 -11.37 1.44
CA ALA A 198 -25.97 -12.18 1.90
C ALA A 198 -26.97 -12.45 0.76
N GLY A 199 -27.23 -11.46 -0.10
CA GLY A 199 -28.09 -11.60 -1.27
C GLY A 199 -27.61 -12.70 -2.22
N TYR A 200 -26.33 -12.71 -2.57
CA TYR A 200 -25.74 -13.75 -3.41
C TYR A 200 -25.74 -15.13 -2.73
N CYS A 201 -25.38 -15.20 -1.44
CA CYS A 201 -25.35 -16.46 -0.68
C CYS A 201 -26.74 -17.07 -0.46
N LEU A 202 -27.79 -16.25 -0.35
CA LEU A 202 -29.16 -16.71 -0.10
C LEU A 202 -30.02 -16.76 -1.37
N GLY A 203 -29.51 -16.30 -2.52
CA GLY A 203 -30.30 -16.19 -3.75
C GLY A 203 -31.40 -15.13 -3.69
N VAL A 204 -31.25 -14.12 -2.83
CA VAL A 204 -32.25 -13.05 -2.66
C VAL A 204 -31.91 -11.92 -3.61
N SER A 205 -32.47 -11.98 -4.82
CA SER A 205 -32.13 -11.02 -5.88
C SER A 205 -32.42 -9.56 -5.55
N ALA A 206 -33.41 -9.29 -4.70
CA ALA A 206 -33.68 -7.93 -4.23
C ALA A 206 -32.52 -7.33 -3.42
N ALA A 207 -31.78 -8.15 -2.67
CA ALA A 207 -30.73 -7.68 -1.78
C ALA A 207 -29.52 -7.12 -2.56
N PHE A 208 -29.01 -7.85 -3.56
CA PHE A 208 -27.91 -7.32 -4.38
C PHE A 208 -28.36 -6.16 -5.29
N ARG A 209 -29.61 -6.15 -5.76
CA ARG A 209 -30.16 -4.99 -6.50
C ARG A 209 -30.17 -3.71 -5.67
N TYR A 210 -30.74 -3.76 -4.46
CA TYR A 210 -30.79 -2.59 -3.58
C TYR A 210 -29.40 -2.19 -3.09
N SER A 211 -28.48 -3.16 -2.94
CA SER A 211 -27.08 -2.86 -2.67
C SER A 211 -26.38 -2.14 -3.84
N ALA A 212 -26.70 -2.51 -5.08
CA ALA A 212 -26.19 -1.81 -6.25
C ALA A 212 -26.69 -0.36 -6.34
N TRP A 213 -27.96 -0.12 -6.00
CA TRP A 213 -28.53 1.23 -5.94
C TRP A 213 -27.89 2.07 -4.83
N SER A 214 -27.74 1.50 -3.65
CA SER A 214 -27.13 2.19 -2.51
C SER A 214 -25.67 2.58 -2.77
N HIS A 215 -24.93 1.81 -3.57
CA HIS A 215 -23.58 2.22 -4.00
C HIS A 215 -23.61 3.49 -4.88
N SER A 216 -24.58 3.62 -5.78
CA SER A 216 -24.75 4.83 -6.60
C SER A 216 -25.07 6.05 -5.72
N ILE A 217 -25.94 5.85 -4.72
CA ILE A 217 -26.31 6.87 -3.74
C ILE A 217 -25.09 7.27 -2.89
N ALA A 218 -24.29 6.31 -2.41
CA ALA A 218 -23.06 6.59 -1.67
C ALA A 218 -22.09 7.43 -2.48
N ALA A 219 -21.87 7.12 -3.76
CA ALA A 219 -20.99 7.90 -4.62
C ALA A 219 -21.42 9.37 -4.72
N ILE A 220 -22.74 9.61 -4.88
CA ILE A 220 -23.31 10.95 -4.93
C ILE A 220 -23.17 11.67 -3.59
N ILE A 221 -23.43 10.99 -2.47
CA ILE A 221 -23.28 11.55 -1.12
C ILE A 221 -21.83 11.94 -0.84
N VAL A 222 -20.86 11.09 -1.20
CA VAL A 222 -19.43 11.39 -1.04
C VAL A 222 -19.01 12.56 -1.92
N TYR A 223 -19.46 12.59 -3.18
CA TYR A 223 -19.21 13.74 -4.05
C TYR A 223 -19.78 15.01 -3.45
N TRP A 224 -21.06 15.02 -3.07
CA TRP A 224 -21.72 16.18 -2.47
C TRP A 224 -20.98 16.66 -1.22
N PHE A 225 -20.64 15.75 -0.30
CA PHE A 225 -19.87 16.07 0.90
C PHE A 225 -18.51 16.69 0.56
N SER A 226 -17.80 16.16 -0.45
CA SER A 226 -16.51 16.69 -0.89
C SER A 226 -16.59 18.12 -1.45
N ARG A 227 -17.76 18.53 -1.97
CA ARG A 227 -18.00 19.89 -2.48
C ARG A 227 -18.39 20.86 -1.37
N VAL A 228 -19.16 20.40 -0.38
CA VAL A 228 -19.57 21.20 0.78
C VAL A 228 -18.42 21.38 1.77
N HIS A 229 -17.54 20.37 1.91
CA HIS A 229 -16.38 20.39 2.78
C HIS A 229 -15.07 20.16 2.01
N PRO A 230 -14.59 21.13 1.20
CA PRO A 230 -13.36 20.97 0.42
C PRO A 230 -12.11 20.71 1.28
N SER A 231 -12.11 21.16 2.53
CA SER A 231 -11.03 20.93 3.50
C SER A 231 -10.99 19.51 4.05
N ALA A 232 -12.04 18.70 3.90
CA ALA A 232 -12.14 17.39 4.51
C ALA A 232 -10.93 16.50 4.15
N MET A 233 -10.46 16.57 2.91
CA MET A 233 -9.29 15.80 2.47
C MET A 233 -7.99 16.23 3.16
N LEU A 234 -7.82 17.54 3.38
CA LEU A 234 -6.69 18.08 4.13
C LEU A 234 -6.78 17.68 5.62
N GLU A 235 -7.98 17.71 6.19
CA GLU A 235 -8.25 17.27 7.56
C GLU A 235 -7.92 15.79 7.76
N PHE A 236 -8.31 14.92 6.82
CA PHE A 236 -7.92 13.50 6.82
C PHE A 236 -6.42 13.32 6.75
N THR A 237 -5.75 14.02 5.82
CA THR A 237 -4.29 13.95 5.68
C THR A 237 -3.59 14.41 6.95
N HIS A 238 -4.05 15.50 7.56
CA HIS A 238 -3.52 16.01 8.82
C HIS A 238 -3.76 15.03 9.98
N ALA A 239 -4.97 14.48 10.11
CA ALA A 239 -5.30 13.51 11.14
C ALA A 239 -4.44 12.23 11.02
N ILE A 240 -4.16 11.76 9.80
CA ILE A 240 -3.25 10.64 9.53
C ILE A 240 -1.81 10.97 9.94
N ARG A 241 -1.31 12.15 9.58
CA ARG A 241 0.04 12.59 9.97
C ARG A 241 0.17 12.77 11.49
N GLN A 242 -0.85 13.32 12.14
CA GLN A 242 -0.86 13.51 13.59
C GLN A 242 -0.95 12.17 14.33
N ALA A 243 -1.81 11.26 13.88
CA ALA A 243 -1.88 9.89 14.40
C ALA A 243 -0.54 9.16 14.33
N ARG A 244 0.20 9.34 13.21
CA ARG A 244 1.57 8.85 13.04
C ARG A 244 2.54 9.51 14.02
N TYR A 245 2.48 10.84 14.16
CA TYR A 245 3.35 11.57 15.08
C TYR A 245 3.15 11.12 16.53
N THR A 246 1.91 11.05 17.02
CA THR A 246 1.61 10.60 18.40
C THR A 246 2.11 9.18 18.70
N ARG A 247 2.24 8.33 17.67
CA ARG A 247 2.75 6.96 17.81
C ARG A 247 4.24 6.82 17.58
N SER A 248 4.88 7.80 16.94
CA SER A 248 6.32 7.79 16.74
C SER A 248 6.99 7.71 18.10
N LYS A 249 7.92 6.77 18.29
CA LYS A 249 8.68 6.71 19.53
C LYS A 249 9.64 7.90 19.64
N LEU A 250 9.81 8.65 18.54
CA LEU A 250 10.55 9.90 18.45
C LEU A 250 9.70 11.15 18.76
N ALA A 251 8.42 10.99 19.08
CA ALA A 251 7.55 12.11 19.40
C ALA A 251 8.08 12.92 20.60
N GLY A 252 8.15 14.24 20.44
CA GLY A 252 8.68 15.14 21.47
C GLY A 252 10.20 15.14 21.63
N MET A 253 10.95 14.38 20.82
CA MET A 253 12.41 14.40 20.82
C MET A 253 12.96 15.32 19.72
N ASP A 254 14.10 15.95 19.97
CA ASP A 254 14.81 16.72 18.94
C ASP A 254 15.55 15.75 17.99
N VAL A 255 14.87 15.42 16.89
CA VAL A 255 15.38 14.54 15.85
C VAL A 255 16.67 15.06 15.23
N GLN A 256 16.83 16.38 15.07
CA GLN A 256 18.03 16.92 14.43
C GLN A 256 19.24 16.84 15.36
N ALA A 257 19.05 17.16 16.64
CA ALA A 257 20.09 16.97 17.64
C ALA A 257 20.53 15.49 17.75
N MET A 258 19.58 14.55 17.72
CA MET A 258 19.89 13.12 17.74
C MET A 258 20.68 12.67 16.50
N LEU A 259 20.33 13.15 15.30
CA LEU A 259 21.07 12.83 14.07
C LEU A 259 22.49 13.41 14.11
N ALA A 260 22.65 14.63 14.60
CA ALA A 260 23.96 15.24 14.78
C ALA A 260 24.82 14.45 15.77
N ARG A 261 24.25 14.04 16.91
CA ARG A 261 24.97 13.21 17.89
C ARG A 261 25.29 11.81 17.34
N LEU A 262 24.40 11.23 16.56
CA LEU A 262 24.62 9.93 15.91
C LEU A 262 25.78 10.01 14.90
N ASP A 263 25.86 11.08 14.10
CA ASP A 263 26.99 11.30 13.17
C ASP A 263 28.30 11.54 13.92
N ASP A 264 28.27 12.25 15.06
CA ASP A 264 29.43 12.48 15.92
C ASP A 264 29.98 11.17 16.53
N LEU A 265 29.10 10.31 17.07
CA LEU A 265 29.46 8.98 17.57
C LEU A 265 30.11 8.12 16.47
N MET A 266 29.63 8.21 15.24
CA MET A 266 30.21 7.48 14.12
C MET A 266 31.54 8.09 13.66
N ARG A 267 31.59 9.38 13.36
CA ARG A 267 32.75 10.00 12.70
C ARG A 267 33.88 10.35 13.67
N ARG A 268 33.56 10.88 14.85
CA ARG A 268 34.56 11.36 15.81
C ARG A 268 34.96 10.29 16.80
N GLU A 269 33.98 9.60 17.38
CA GLU A 269 34.23 8.57 18.38
C GLU A 269 34.46 7.17 17.76
N ALA A 270 34.35 7.06 16.43
CA ALA A 270 34.67 5.86 15.64
C ALA A 270 33.95 4.58 16.12
N TYR A 271 32.73 4.71 16.65
CA TYR A 271 31.95 3.54 17.14
C TYR A 271 31.78 2.46 16.07
N TYR A 272 31.79 2.82 14.79
CA TYR A 272 31.73 1.86 13.69
C TYR A 272 32.86 0.82 13.74
N ALA A 273 34.01 1.12 14.35
CA ALA A 273 35.15 0.23 14.41
C ALA A 273 35.00 -0.88 15.46
N ASP A 274 34.05 -0.75 16.40
CA ASP A 274 33.72 -1.81 17.34
C ASP A 274 33.00 -2.95 16.60
N GLU A 275 33.60 -4.14 16.63
CA GLU A 275 33.09 -5.34 15.96
C GLU A 275 31.84 -5.92 16.64
N ASP A 276 31.65 -5.63 17.93
CA ASP A 276 30.51 -6.04 18.76
C ASP A 276 29.43 -4.95 18.87
N LEU A 277 29.53 -3.86 18.08
CA LEU A 277 28.55 -2.78 18.08
C LEU A 277 27.14 -3.31 17.77
N ARG A 278 26.24 -3.18 18.75
CA ARG A 278 24.84 -3.58 18.67
C ARG A 278 23.92 -2.36 18.67
N LEU A 279 22.69 -2.57 18.20
CA LEU A 279 21.66 -1.52 18.21
C LEU A 279 21.41 -1.00 19.62
N SER A 280 21.39 -1.89 20.62
CA SER A 280 21.20 -1.50 22.02
C SER A 280 22.35 -0.63 22.53
N THR A 281 23.60 -1.01 22.28
CA THR A 281 24.76 -0.28 22.81
C THR A 281 24.89 1.11 22.19
N LEU A 282 24.59 1.26 20.89
CA LEU A 282 24.55 2.58 20.27
C LEU A 282 23.35 3.41 20.74
N ALA A 283 22.21 2.78 21.02
CA ALA A 283 21.04 3.47 21.55
C ALA A 283 21.29 4.00 22.96
N ASP A 284 21.96 3.21 23.80
CA ASP A 284 22.38 3.61 25.15
C ASP A 284 23.34 4.81 25.10
N ALA A 285 24.29 4.83 24.16
CA ALA A 285 25.19 5.96 23.94
C ALA A 285 24.46 7.25 23.49
N LEU A 286 23.31 7.09 22.82
CA LEU A 286 22.40 8.18 22.45
C LEU A 286 21.34 8.50 23.52
N GLN A 287 21.32 7.75 24.63
CA GLN A 287 20.33 7.85 25.70
C GLN A 287 18.88 7.67 25.20
N ILE A 288 18.69 6.79 24.22
CA ILE A 288 17.38 6.42 23.68
C ILE A 288 17.20 4.91 23.69
N SER A 289 15.97 4.43 23.57
CA SER A 289 15.71 3.00 23.42
C SER A 289 16.18 2.48 22.05
N ALA A 290 16.58 1.20 22.00
CA ALA A 290 16.92 0.53 20.74
C ALA A 290 15.82 0.66 19.67
N HIS A 291 14.56 0.69 20.08
CA HIS A 291 13.45 0.93 19.17
C HIS A 291 13.43 2.35 18.60
N GLN A 292 13.72 3.37 19.40
CA GLN A 292 13.83 4.75 18.94
C GLN A 292 15.00 4.90 17.98
N LEU A 293 16.17 4.33 18.27
CA LEU A 293 17.29 4.36 17.35
C LEU A 293 16.96 3.66 16.02
N SER A 294 16.33 2.49 16.08
CA SER A 294 15.88 1.78 14.88
C SER A 294 14.89 2.62 14.07
N GLU A 295 13.92 3.27 14.72
CA GLU A 295 12.98 4.18 14.06
C GLU A 295 13.72 5.38 13.44
N LEU A 296 14.66 5.99 14.16
CA LEU A 296 15.45 7.13 13.69
C LEU A 296 16.22 6.79 12.41
N VAL A 297 17.00 5.72 12.42
CA VAL A 297 17.84 5.30 11.28
C VAL A 297 16.96 4.89 10.10
N ASN A 298 15.91 4.09 10.31
CA ASN A 298 15.03 3.63 9.23
C ASN A 298 14.22 4.79 8.61
N THR A 299 13.73 5.73 9.42
CA THR A 299 12.83 6.78 8.92
C THR A 299 13.57 7.98 8.36
N ARG A 300 14.68 8.40 8.99
CA ARG A 300 15.44 9.60 8.62
C ARG A 300 16.60 9.33 7.68
N LEU A 301 17.31 8.22 7.88
CA LEU A 301 18.45 7.85 7.03
C LEU A 301 18.07 6.85 5.93
N LYS A 302 16.84 6.29 5.98
CA LYS A 302 16.32 5.30 5.01
C LYS A 302 17.19 4.02 4.93
N MET A 303 17.92 3.70 5.99
CA MET A 303 18.82 2.54 6.06
C MET A 303 18.41 1.59 7.18
N SER A 304 18.78 0.31 7.06
CA SER A 304 18.80 -0.56 8.24
C SER A 304 19.97 -0.19 9.16
N PHE A 305 19.89 -0.52 10.45
CA PHE A 305 21.01 -0.31 11.39
C PHE A 305 22.32 -0.94 10.92
N SER A 306 22.27 -2.17 10.40
CA SER A 306 23.46 -2.84 9.87
C SER A 306 24.02 -2.15 8.63
N SER A 307 23.14 -1.73 7.70
CA SER A 307 23.55 -0.94 6.53
C SER A 307 24.19 0.38 6.93
N PHE A 308 23.64 1.06 7.95
CA PHE A 308 24.15 2.31 8.47
C PHE A 308 25.56 2.16 9.04
N ILE A 309 25.80 1.17 9.91
CA ILE A 309 27.16 0.89 10.42
C ILE A 309 28.09 0.56 9.26
N ASN A 310 27.70 -0.37 8.39
CA ASN A 310 28.54 -0.81 7.27
C ASN A 310 28.91 0.36 6.36
N TYR A 311 28.00 1.31 6.12
CA TYR A 311 28.32 2.51 5.37
C TYR A 311 29.50 3.27 6.00
N HIS A 312 29.47 3.56 7.30
CA HIS A 312 30.58 4.23 7.98
C HIS A 312 31.87 3.40 7.96
N ARG A 313 31.78 2.08 8.19
CA ARG A 313 32.93 1.16 8.08
C ARG A 313 33.55 1.18 6.69
N ILE A 314 32.75 1.18 5.63
CA ILE A 314 33.24 1.23 4.25
C ILE A 314 33.85 2.59 3.91
N GLN A 315 33.28 3.71 4.39
CA GLN A 315 33.89 5.03 4.19
C GLN A 315 35.27 5.12 4.85
N ALA A 316 35.42 4.60 6.08
CA ALA A 316 36.73 4.50 6.74
C ALA A 316 37.69 3.58 5.97
N ALA A 317 37.21 2.43 5.49
CA ALA A 317 38.02 1.49 4.73
C ALA A 317 38.52 2.07 3.41
N ARG A 318 37.70 2.85 2.70
CA ARG A 318 38.09 3.54 1.46
C ARG A 318 39.30 4.45 1.69
N ARG A 319 39.29 5.23 2.77
CA ARG A 319 40.42 6.09 3.14
C ARG A 319 41.68 5.26 3.41
N MET A 320 41.57 4.23 4.26
CA MET A 320 42.71 3.36 4.59
C MET A 320 43.28 2.60 3.39
N LEU A 321 42.44 2.26 2.39
CA LEU A 321 42.86 1.60 1.15
C LEU A 321 43.71 2.51 0.25
N LEU A 322 43.53 3.83 0.33
CA LEU A 322 44.27 4.83 -0.45
C LEU A 322 45.49 5.35 0.31
N GLU A 323 45.41 5.44 1.64
CA GLU A 323 46.47 5.95 2.50
C GLU A 323 47.54 4.87 2.82
N SER A 324 47.28 3.59 2.56
CA SER A 324 48.21 2.51 2.93
C SER A 324 48.15 1.25 2.05
N ASP A 325 49.28 0.56 1.96
CA ASP A 325 49.42 -0.75 1.31
C ASP A 325 49.02 -1.94 2.20
N ARG A 326 48.36 -1.68 3.35
CA ARG A 326 47.94 -2.72 4.28
C ARG A 326 47.13 -3.83 3.59
N ASN A 327 47.27 -5.06 4.06
CA ASN A 327 46.45 -6.16 3.57
C ASN A 327 44.95 -5.84 3.76
N ILE A 328 44.13 -6.14 2.75
CA ILE A 328 42.68 -5.93 2.75
C ILE A 328 42.01 -6.58 3.97
N LEU A 329 42.46 -7.77 4.39
CA LEU A 329 41.93 -8.41 5.60
C LEU A 329 42.22 -7.56 6.85
N SER A 330 43.43 -7.02 6.98
CA SER A 330 43.80 -6.16 8.11
C SER A 330 42.98 -4.87 8.13
N ILE A 331 42.69 -4.27 6.97
CA ILE A 331 41.80 -3.10 6.89
C ILE A 331 40.36 -3.47 7.27
N ALA A 332 39.87 -4.62 6.81
CA ALA A 332 38.54 -5.10 7.16
C ALA A 332 38.37 -5.29 8.68
N LEU A 333 39.35 -5.90 9.34
CA LEU A 333 39.36 -6.04 10.80
C LEU A 333 39.45 -4.68 11.50
N ALA A 334 40.31 -3.78 11.02
CA ALA A 334 40.51 -2.45 11.62
C ALA A 334 39.26 -1.55 11.56
N VAL A 335 38.38 -1.76 10.59
CA VAL A 335 37.10 -1.05 10.48
C VAL A 335 35.93 -1.84 11.08
N GLY A 336 36.18 -2.87 11.88
CA GLY A 336 35.17 -3.58 12.68
C GLY A 336 34.42 -4.72 11.98
N PHE A 337 34.94 -5.27 10.87
CA PHE A 337 34.34 -6.48 10.26
C PHE A 337 34.96 -7.77 10.81
N ASN A 338 34.13 -8.70 11.25
CA ASN A 338 34.55 -10.04 11.72
C ASN A 338 35.02 -11.00 10.60
N SER A 339 34.80 -10.68 9.31
CA SER A 339 35.29 -11.53 8.22
C SER A 339 35.49 -10.79 6.90
N LYS A 340 36.45 -11.27 6.10
CA LYS A 340 36.71 -10.79 4.73
C LYS A 340 35.49 -10.93 3.82
N SER A 341 34.69 -11.98 4.00
CA SER A 341 33.51 -12.23 3.16
C SER A 341 32.44 -11.15 3.37
N SER A 342 32.13 -10.83 4.63
CA SER A 342 31.17 -9.78 5.00
C SER A 342 31.66 -8.40 4.55
N PHE A 343 32.95 -8.12 4.76
CA PHE A 343 33.58 -6.90 4.27
C PHE A 343 33.45 -6.75 2.75
N ASN A 344 33.84 -7.76 1.97
CA ASN A 344 33.79 -7.70 0.51
C ASN A 344 32.36 -7.47 -0.02
N ARG A 345 31.35 -8.12 0.58
CA ARG A 345 29.95 -7.91 0.21
C ARG A 345 29.52 -6.46 0.48
N ALA A 346 29.76 -5.96 1.69
CA ALA A 346 29.42 -4.58 2.05
C ALA A 346 30.19 -3.55 1.20
N PHE A 347 31.47 -3.78 0.96
CA PHE A 347 32.29 -2.89 0.13
C PHE A 347 31.75 -2.81 -1.29
N LYS A 348 31.44 -3.95 -1.91
CA LYS A 348 30.84 -3.98 -3.25
C LYS A 348 29.46 -3.33 -3.27
N GLN A 349 28.64 -3.54 -2.24
CA GLN A 349 27.33 -2.90 -2.12
C GLN A 349 27.44 -1.37 -2.13
N PHE A 350 28.33 -0.79 -1.32
CA PHE A 350 28.43 0.66 -1.19
C PHE A 350 29.34 1.35 -2.20
N SER A 351 30.27 0.62 -2.85
CA SER A 351 31.22 1.18 -3.83
C SER A 351 31.02 0.70 -5.26
N GLY A 352 30.19 -0.30 -5.51
CA GLY A 352 30.01 -0.93 -6.83
C GLY A 352 31.14 -1.89 -7.23
N VAL A 353 32.33 -1.78 -6.64
CA VAL A 353 33.53 -2.54 -7.01
C VAL A 353 34.12 -3.32 -5.83
N SER A 354 35.06 -4.24 -6.10
CA SER A 354 35.78 -4.94 -5.03
C SER A 354 36.82 -4.03 -4.36
N PRO A 355 37.21 -4.27 -3.10
CA PRO A 355 38.26 -3.48 -2.43
C PRO A 355 39.59 -3.45 -3.19
N SER A 356 40.00 -4.60 -3.77
CA SER A 356 41.22 -4.70 -4.59
C SER A 356 41.12 -3.86 -5.86
N GLN A 357 39.95 -3.86 -6.49
CA GLN A 357 39.70 -3.06 -7.69
C GLN A 357 39.68 -1.57 -7.36
N TYR A 358 39.01 -1.18 -6.28
CA TYR A 358 38.97 0.20 -5.80
C TYR A 358 40.38 0.77 -5.55
N ARG A 359 41.25 0.00 -4.86
CA ARG A 359 42.65 0.39 -4.64
C ARG A 359 43.38 0.62 -5.97
N ARG A 360 43.24 -0.30 -6.92
CA ARG A 360 43.93 -0.21 -8.22
C ARG A 360 43.44 0.97 -9.07
N GLU A 361 42.14 1.21 -9.11
CA GLU A 361 41.53 2.27 -9.94
C GLU A 361 41.85 3.67 -9.41
N LYS A 362 41.77 3.90 -8.09
CA LYS A 362 41.96 5.24 -7.51
C LYS A 362 43.42 5.63 -7.27
N ILE A 363 44.35 4.68 -7.22
CA ILE A 363 45.78 4.98 -7.34
C ILE A 363 46.12 5.47 -8.77
N SER A 364 45.27 5.18 -9.75
CA SER A 364 45.49 5.53 -11.15
C SER A 364 44.85 6.88 -11.58
N GLN A 365 44.00 7.51 -10.75
CA GLN A 365 43.33 8.80 -11.03
C GLN A 365 43.02 9.57 -9.72
N PRO A 366 43.77 10.64 -9.36
CA PRO A 366 43.65 11.32 -8.06
C PRO A 366 42.45 12.26 -7.87
N ASP A 367 41.81 12.78 -8.93
CA ASP A 367 40.92 13.93 -8.80
C ASP A 367 39.46 13.59 -9.10
N GLU A 368 38.66 13.49 -8.04
CA GLU A 368 37.23 13.88 -7.92
C GLU A 368 36.59 13.11 -6.75
N ILE A 369 36.35 13.81 -5.63
CA ILE A 369 35.59 13.32 -4.48
C ILE A 369 34.28 14.08 -4.44
N SER A 370 33.19 13.41 -4.82
CA SER A 370 31.83 13.84 -4.50
C SER A 370 31.31 13.00 -3.33
N GLU A 371 31.18 13.62 -2.16
CA GLU A 371 30.47 13.06 -1.00
C GLU A 371 28.96 13.14 -1.26
N ALA A 372 28.40 12.15 -1.94
CA ALA A 372 26.96 11.95 -2.01
C ALA A 372 26.59 10.61 -1.34
N MET A 373 25.65 10.66 -0.41
CA MET A 373 25.06 9.46 0.20
C MET A 373 24.29 8.67 -0.88
N PRO A 374 24.52 7.35 -1.03
CA PRO A 374 23.80 6.56 -2.02
C PRO A 374 22.37 6.26 -1.57
N GLU A 375 21.41 6.40 -2.50
CA GLU A 375 20.04 5.89 -2.34
C GLU A 375 19.99 4.36 -2.47
N ASP A 376 19.24 3.74 -1.55
CA ASP A 376 18.85 2.33 -1.36
C ASP A 376 19.40 1.25 -2.33
N THR A 377 20.21 0.33 -1.79
CA THR A 377 20.45 -1.01 -2.36
C THR A 377 20.07 -2.10 -1.34
N ARG A 378 18.81 -2.54 -1.36
CA ARG A 378 18.34 -3.79 -0.72
C ARG A 378 18.59 -4.99 -1.63
N ALA A 379 19.57 -5.84 -1.29
CA ALA A 379 19.76 -7.18 -1.85
C ALA A 379 19.97 -8.21 -0.72
N GLY A 380 19.15 -9.28 -0.72
CA GLY A 380 19.17 -10.47 0.16
C GLY A 380 18.91 -10.18 1.64
N ASP A 381 17.87 -10.68 2.31
CA ASP A 381 17.26 -12.01 2.23
C ASP A 381 15.72 -11.97 2.16
#